data_AF-A0A6A8KJF3-F1
#
_entry.id   AF-A0A6A8KJF3-F1
#
_cell.length_a   1.000
_cell.length_b   1.000
_cell.length_c   1.000
_cell.angle_alpha   90.00
_cell.angle_beta   90.00
_cell.angle_gamma   90.00
#
_symmetry.space_group_name_H-M   'P 1'
#
loop_
_entity.id
_entity.type
_entity.pdbx_description
1 polymer ?
#
loop_
_entity_poly.entity_id
_entity_poly.type
_entity_poly.pdbx_seq_one_letter_code
_entity_poly.pdbx_strand_id
1 'polypeptide(L)'
;MRTGLTKQEKTTDIWFDEKDPLIHIRTHNTDLKKRMLAYSRRYPENCKQTDTDPETGCMEFDIEKGRFSFRLTAPYSEERREAARQYARENNAVDRLK
;
A
#
# COMPACT_ATOMS: atom_id res chain seq x y z
N MET A 1 -5.92 -14.43 14.35
CA MET A 1 -5.01 -13.74 15.29
C MET A 1 -5.59 -12.39 15.64
N ARG A 2 -5.98 -12.17 16.91
CA ARG A 2 -6.32 -10.83 17.42
C ARG A 2 -5.03 -10.25 18.00
N THR A 3 -4.41 -9.34 17.27
CA THR A 3 -3.08 -8.78 17.55
C THR A 3 -3.08 -7.74 18.68
N GLY A 4 -4.11 -7.68 19.54
CA GLY A 4 -4.30 -6.64 20.58
C GLY A 4 -4.53 -5.21 20.07
N LEU A 5 -3.97 -4.86 18.91
CA LEU A 5 -3.98 -3.54 18.31
C LEU A 5 -5.30 -3.20 17.60
N THR A 6 -5.77 -1.99 17.85
CA THR A 6 -6.82 -1.30 17.09
C THR A 6 -6.38 -1.07 15.63
N LYS A 7 -7.33 -0.74 14.75
CA LYS A 7 -7.00 -0.39 13.36
C LYS A 7 -6.14 0.87 13.25
N GLN A 8 -6.28 1.81 14.19
CA GLN A 8 -5.53 3.05 14.19
C GLN A 8 -4.07 2.83 14.60
N GLU A 9 -3.82 1.92 15.53
CA GLU A 9 -2.45 1.56 15.95
C GLU A 9 -1.69 0.75 14.89
N LYS A 10 -2.40 0.23 13.88
CA LYS A 10 -1.82 -0.49 12.73
C LYS A 10 -1.28 0.47 11.67
N THR A 11 -0.42 1.38 12.09
CA THR A 11 0.20 2.40 11.22
C THR A 11 1.15 1.76 10.21
N THR A 12 1.34 2.44 9.08
CA THR A 12 2.42 2.13 8.15
C THR A 12 3.40 3.29 8.18
N ASP A 13 4.61 3.01 8.61
CA ASP A 13 5.69 3.97 8.72
C ASP A 13 6.63 3.77 7.52
N ILE A 14 6.97 4.88 6.84
CA ILE A 14 7.91 4.88 5.72
C ILE A 14 8.90 6.01 5.98
N TRP A 15 10.19 5.68 6.12
CA TRP A 15 11.23 6.67 6.38
C TRP A 15 12.50 6.36 5.60
N PHE A 16 13.21 7.42 5.25
CA PHE A 16 14.50 7.40 4.57
C PHE A 16 15.17 8.76 4.83
N ASP A 17 16.49 8.76 4.87
CA ASP A 17 17.28 10.00 4.91
C ASP A 17 17.85 10.31 3.52
N GLU A 18 18.60 11.40 3.35
CA GLU A 18 19.23 11.75 2.07
C GLU A 18 20.48 10.90 1.75
N LYS A 19 21.14 10.35 2.76
CA LYS A 19 22.45 9.71 2.66
C LYS A 19 22.35 8.24 2.23
N ASP A 20 21.44 7.49 2.85
CA ASP A 20 21.29 6.06 2.63
C ASP A 20 20.52 5.80 1.32
N PRO A 21 20.93 4.85 0.47
CA PRO A 21 20.17 4.47 -0.73
C PRO A 21 18.84 3.76 -0.46
N LEU A 22 18.52 3.40 0.80
CA LEU A 22 17.37 2.60 1.16
C LEU A 22 16.20 3.42 1.72
N ILE A 23 15.02 2.81 1.65
CA ILE A 23 13.79 3.21 2.33
C ILE A 23 13.41 2.09 3.28
N HIS A 24 13.14 2.47 4.51
CA HIS A 24 12.62 1.58 5.54
C HIS A 24 11.10 1.64 5.56
N ILE A 25 10.46 0.49 5.53
CA ILE A 25 9.00 0.35 5.53
C ILE A 25 8.60 -0.60 6.64
N ARG A 26 7.80 -0.10 7.58
CA ARG A 26 7.15 -0.90 8.62
C ARG A 26 5.65 -0.87 8.41
N THR A 27 5.00 -2.03 8.36
CA THR A 27 3.58 -2.07 8.03
C THR A 27 2.80 -3.24 8.64
N HIS A 28 1.59 -2.94 9.09
CA HIS A 28 0.56 -3.95 9.41
C HIS A 28 -0.41 -4.20 8.25
N ASN A 29 -0.35 -3.42 7.16
CA ASN A 29 -1.26 -3.52 6.02
C ASN A 29 -1.05 -4.85 5.28
N THR A 30 -2.09 -5.69 5.24
CA THR A 30 -1.96 -7.06 4.71
C THR A 30 -1.63 -7.10 3.22
N ASP A 31 -2.20 -6.21 2.42
CA ASP A 31 -1.97 -6.19 0.98
C ASP A 31 -0.58 -5.65 0.65
N LEU A 32 -0.13 -4.63 1.37
CA LEU A 32 1.23 -4.11 1.24
C LEU A 32 2.26 -5.18 1.65
N LYS A 33 2.07 -5.87 2.78
CA LYS A 33 2.94 -6.98 3.21
C LYS A 33 3.09 -8.05 2.13
N LYS A 34 1.98 -8.51 1.55
CA LYS A 34 2.00 -9.53 0.49
C LYS A 34 2.77 -9.06 -0.74
N ARG A 35 2.57 -7.80 -1.15
CA ARG A 35 3.27 -7.20 -2.29
C ARG A 35 4.76 -7.06 -2.03
N MET A 36 5.14 -6.57 -0.85
CA MET A 36 6.55 -6.43 -0.43
C MET A 36 7.25 -7.78 -0.34
N LEU A 37 6.62 -8.79 0.28
CA LEU A 37 7.13 -10.17 0.34
C LEU A 37 7.33 -10.78 -1.05
N ALA A 38 6.35 -10.61 -1.95
CA ALA A 38 6.47 -11.11 -3.31
C ALA A 38 7.61 -10.40 -4.06
N TYR A 39 7.76 -9.09 -3.85
CA TYR A 39 8.82 -8.30 -4.46
C TYR A 39 10.21 -8.68 -3.93
N SER A 40 10.39 -8.79 -2.61
CA SER A 40 11.67 -9.16 -1.99
C SER A 40 12.13 -10.57 -2.39
N ARG A 41 11.20 -11.53 -2.49
CA ARG A 41 11.52 -12.88 -2.99
C ARG A 41 11.97 -12.88 -4.45
N ARG A 42 11.43 -11.98 -5.26
CA ARG A 42 11.76 -11.88 -6.69
C ARG A 42 13.04 -11.07 -6.94
N TYR A 43 13.31 -10.07 -6.10
CA TYR A 43 14.42 -9.12 -6.24
C TYR A 43 15.16 -8.94 -4.91
N PRO A 44 15.84 -9.99 -4.40
CA PRO A 44 16.44 -9.99 -3.06
C PRO A 44 17.58 -8.98 -2.89
N GLU A 45 18.22 -8.56 -3.97
CA GLU A 45 19.26 -7.51 -3.93
C GLU A 45 18.66 -6.12 -3.72
N ASN A 46 17.45 -5.86 -4.24
CA ASN A 46 16.84 -4.55 -4.22
C ASN A 46 15.84 -4.37 -3.06
N CYS A 47 15.34 -5.46 -2.49
CA CYS A 47 14.41 -5.42 -1.36
C CYS A 47 14.57 -6.63 -0.45
N LYS A 48 14.67 -6.39 0.85
CA LYS A 48 14.86 -7.41 1.88
C LYS A 48 13.80 -7.23 2.96
N GLN A 49 13.23 -8.33 3.41
CA GLN A 49 12.45 -8.35 4.65
C GLN A 49 13.46 -8.39 5.80
N THR A 50 13.39 -7.40 6.69
CA THR A 50 14.36 -7.23 7.78
C THR A 50 13.83 -7.77 9.10
N ASP A 51 12.52 -7.66 9.33
CA ASP A 51 11.91 -8.16 10.56
C ASP A 51 10.44 -8.60 10.37
N THR A 52 9.95 -9.39 11.31
CA THR A 52 8.54 -9.75 11.46
C THR A 52 8.22 -9.92 12.93
N ASP A 53 7.32 -9.07 13.40
CA ASP A 53 6.79 -9.15 14.75
C ASP A 53 5.69 -10.24 14.79
N PRO A 54 5.93 -11.38 15.46
CA PRO A 54 4.97 -12.48 15.52
C PRO A 54 3.76 -12.18 16.41
N GLU A 55 3.88 -11.22 17.34
CA GLU A 55 2.81 -10.83 18.26
C GLU A 55 1.82 -9.89 17.58
N THR A 56 2.33 -8.84 16.93
CA THR A 56 1.48 -7.82 16.29
C THR A 56 1.21 -8.09 14.82
N GLY A 57 1.97 -9.00 14.21
CA GLY A 57 1.94 -9.28 12.77
C GLY A 57 2.47 -8.13 11.92
N CYS A 58 3.28 -7.23 12.49
CA CYS A 58 4.01 -6.21 11.74
C CYS A 58 5.12 -6.84 10.90
N MET A 59 5.45 -6.24 9.76
CA MET A 59 6.62 -6.63 8.97
C MET A 59 7.41 -5.40 8.58
N GLU A 60 8.73 -5.59 8.52
CA GLU A 60 9.69 -4.56 8.15
C GLU A 60 10.46 -4.96 6.90
N PHE A 61 10.73 -3.97 6.06
CA PHE A 61 11.42 -4.14 4.80
C PHE A 61 12.36 -2.98 4.54
N ASP A 62 13.50 -3.30 3.95
CA ASP A 62 14.39 -2.34 3.30
C ASP A 62 14.20 -2.48 1.79
N ILE A 63 14.08 -1.35 1.10
CA ILE A 63 13.95 -1.30 -0.36
C ILE A 63 14.78 -0.14 -0.92
N GLU A 64 15.47 -0.37 -2.05
CA GLU A 64 16.16 0.71 -2.76
C GLU A 64 15.22 1.86 -3.12
N LYS A 65 15.66 3.11 -2.88
CA LYS A 65 14.90 4.34 -3.18
C LYS A 65 14.31 4.37 -4.59
N GLY A 66 15.07 3.93 -5.59
CA GLY A 66 14.63 3.91 -6.98
C GLY A 66 13.50 2.90 -7.30
N ARG A 67 13.10 2.06 -6.34
CA ARG A 67 12.10 1.00 -6.53
C ARG A 67 10.77 1.29 -5.83
N PHE A 68 10.72 2.34 -5.00
CA PHE A 68 9.52 2.75 -4.30
C PHE A 68 9.12 4.16 -4.74
N SER A 69 7.89 4.33 -5.21
CA SER A 69 7.43 5.60 -5.77
C SER A 69 6.18 6.11 -5.05
N PHE A 70 6.19 7.39 -4.68
CA PHE A 70 4.97 8.11 -4.32
C PHE A 70 4.27 8.59 -5.58
N ARG A 71 3.01 8.20 -5.76
CA ARG A 71 2.19 8.68 -6.88
C ARG A 71 1.32 9.84 -6.40
N LEU A 72 1.66 11.05 -6.85
CA LEU A 72 0.81 12.22 -6.66
C LEU A 72 -0.19 12.30 -7.81
N THR A 73 -1.46 12.01 -7.52
CA THR A 73 -2.55 12.13 -8.50
C THR A 73 -3.36 13.36 -8.19
N ALA A 74 -3.58 14.22 -9.20
CA ALA A 74 -4.51 15.33 -9.06
C ALA A 74 -5.90 14.80 -8.67
N PRO A 75 -6.58 15.42 -7.70
CA PRO A 75 -7.97 15.09 -7.42
C PRO A 75 -8.80 15.30 -8.69
N TYR A 76 -9.86 14.50 -8.86
CA TYR A 76 -10.75 14.67 -10.01
C TYR A 76 -11.37 16.07 -10.01
N SER A 77 -11.39 16.73 -11.18
CA SER A 77 -12.16 17.95 -11.40
C SER A 77 -13.65 17.69 -11.18
N GLU A 78 -14.43 18.74 -10.93
CA GLU A 78 -15.88 18.60 -10.81
C GLU A 78 -16.51 18.03 -12.08
N GLU A 79 -16.04 18.39 -13.28
CA GLU A 79 -16.56 17.78 -14.52
C GLU A 79 -16.27 16.27 -14.57
N ARG A 80 -15.07 15.85 -14.15
CA ARG A 80 -14.71 14.43 -14.11
C ARG A 80 -15.49 13.67 -13.03
N ARG A 81 -15.74 14.30 -11.87
CA ARG A 81 -16.61 13.73 -10.83
C ARG A 81 -18.03 13.56 -11.35
N GLU A 82 -18.57 14.54 -12.06
CA GLU A 82 -19.91 14.47 -12.63
C GLU A 82 -20.01 13.42 -13.74
N ALA A 83 -19.03 13.35 -14.65
CA ALA A 83 -18.97 12.30 -15.65
C ALA A 83 -18.89 10.90 -15.03
N ALA A 84 -18.10 10.73 -13.96
CA ALA A 84 -18.04 9.46 -13.23
C ALA A 84 -19.37 9.13 -12.52
N ARG A 85 -20.08 10.13 -11.97
CA ARG A 85 -21.42 9.96 -11.39
C ARG A 85 -22.46 9.59 -12.44
N GLN A 86 -22.46 10.25 -13.60
CA GLN A 86 -23.34 9.94 -14.72
C GLN A 86 -23.09 8.52 -15.22
N TYR A 87 -21.82 8.16 -15.48
CA TYR A 87 -21.44 6.80 -15.84
C TYR A 87 -21.89 5.77 -14.79
N ALA A 88 -21.71 6.06 -13.49
CA ALA A 88 -22.17 5.16 -12.44
C ALA A 88 -23.70 5.06 -12.38
N ARG A 89 -24.45 6.13 -12.65
CA ARG A 89 -25.92 6.09 -12.72
C ARG A 89 -26.38 5.30 -13.94
N GLU A 90 -25.83 5.56 -15.12
CA GLU A 90 -26.15 4.85 -16.36
C GLU A 90 -25.84 3.35 -16.26
N ASN A 91 -24.74 2.97 -15.61
CA ASN A 91 -24.35 1.58 -15.46
C ASN A 91 -24.91 0.88 -14.21
N ASN A 92 -25.37 1.62 -13.19
CA ASN A 92 -26.14 1.03 -12.07
C ASN A 92 -27.65 0.99 -12.35
N ALA A 93 -28.17 1.76 -13.31
CA ALA A 93 -29.60 1.87 -13.57
C ALA A 93 -30.17 0.81 -14.54
N VAL A 94 -29.42 -0.23 -14.90
CA VAL A 94 -29.95 -1.30 -15.75
C VAL A 94 -29.58 -2.68 -15.20
N ASP A 95 -30.50 -3.25 -14.42
CA ASP A 95 -31.27 -4.42 -14.86
C ASP A 95 -30.46 -5.50 -15.64
N ARG A 96 -29.28 -5.90 -15.14
CA ARG A 96 -28.47 -7.00 -15.69
C ARG A 96 -28.66 -8.34 -14.95
N LEU A 97 -29.84 -8.55 -14.37
CA LEU A 97 -30.27 -9.80 -13.75
C LEU A 97 -31.77 -10.10 -14.00
N LYS A 98 -32.27 -9.77 -15.20
CA LYS A 98 -33.46 -10.44 -15.76
C LYS A 98 -33.02 -11.37 -16.88
#